data_AF-A0A4Q1SPW4-F1
#
_entry.id   AF-A0A4Q1SPW4-F1
#
_cell.length_a   1.000
_cell.length_b   1.000
_cell.length_c   1.000
_cell.angle_alpha   90.00
_cell.angle_beta   90.00
_cell.angle_gamma   90.00
#
_symmetry.space_group_name_H-M   'P 1'
#
loop_
_entity.id
_entity.type
_entity.pdbx_description
1 polymer ?
#
loop_
_entity_poly.entity_id
_entity_poly.type
_entity_poly.pdbx_seq_one_letter_code
_entity_poly.pdbx_strand_id
1 'polypeptide(L)'
;MKKWLSGFKILSEFWGSKLSQSSQQEEQVESKSTLDQVVQGIEFQEQLKIIHFVNQYMEEYIIPKYEIDQRWVKGYMLPNEIWVTEGEKPVYRANMELFFQDKETQEKKSSYKVSLVRFAQDQWRVFHLKEQSPL
;
A
#
# COMPACT_ATOMS: atom_id res chain seq x y z
N MET A 1 20.08 -37.64 -42.43
CA MET A 1 19.43 -36.52 -41.71
C MET A 1 20.34 -36.05 -40.58
N LYS A 2 20.57 -34.72 -40.50
CA LYS A 2 21.02 -33.86 -39.36
C LYS A 2 22.07 -34.44 -38.38
N LYS A 3 23.34 -33.98 -38.45
CA LYS A 3 23.97 -32.82 -37.71
C LYS A 3 24.02 -33.08 -36.18
N TRP A 4 25.09 -32.82 -35.41
CA TRP A 4 26.27 -31.99 -35.58
C TRP A 4 27.30 -32.30 -34.47
N LEU A 5 28.54 -31.86 -34.69
CA LEU A 5 29.73 -32.08 -33.88
C LEU A 5 29.81 -31.17 -32.65
N SER A 6 30.55 -31.70 -31.68
CA SER A 6 31.07 -31.11 -30.45
C SER A 6 31.94 -29.87 -30.63
N GLY A 7 31.87 -28.97 -29.65
CA GLY A 7 33.05 -28.55 -28.88
C GLY A 7 33.90 -27.37 -29.39
N PHE A 8 33.70 -26.21 -28.73
CA PHE A 8 34.71 -25.27 -28.20
C PHE A 8 35.93 -24.87 -29.06
N LYS A 9 36.05 -23.56 -29.38
CA LYS A 9 37.04 -22.64 -28.78
C LYS A 9 36.95 -21.21 -29.34
N ILE A 10 37.14 -20.26 -28.43
CA ILE A 10 37.28 -18.80 -28.57
C ILE A 10 38.66 -18.42 -29.14
N LEU A 11 38.73 -17.28 -29.84
CA LEU A 11 39.80 -16.24 -29.89
C LEU A 11 39.65 -15.50 -31.24
N SER A 12 39.22 -14.24 -31.30
CA SER A 12 39.87 -12.97 -30.94
C SER A 12 40.22 -12.18 -32.21
N GLU A 13 39.70 -10.95 -32.26
CA GLU A 13 40.26 -9.78 -32.95
C GLU A 13 40.45 -9.81 -34.48
N PHE A 14 39.63 -9.05 -35.20
CA PHE A 14 40.07 -8.41 -36.45
C PHE A 14 39.18 -7.20 -36.83
N TRP A 15 39.80 -6.00 -36.77
CA TRP A 15 39.40 -4.68 -37.32
C TRP A 15 38.23 -3.95 -36.64
N GLY A 16 38.29 -2.66 -36.33
CA GLY A 16 39.27 -1.62 -36.67
C GLY A 16 38.60 -0.26 -36.48
N SER A 17 39.25 0.58 -35.67
CA SER A 17 39.11 2.03 -35.44
C SER A 17 38.20 2.89 -36.35
N LYS A 18 37.33 3.72 -35.74
CA LYS A 18 37.50 5.19 -35.62
C LYS A 18 36.25 5.86 -35.00
N LEU A 19 36.48 6.66 -33.96
CA LEU A 19 35.56 7.68 -33.48
C LEU A 19 35.40 8.82 -34.52
N SER A 20 34.17 9.33 -34.69
CA SER A 20 33.79 10.73 -34.38
C SER A 20 32.37 11.08 -34.86
N GLN A 21 31.53 11.50 -33.89
CA GLN A 21 30.54 12.62 -33.90
C GLN A 21 29.78 12.90 -35.22
N SER A 22 28.45 12.99 -35.29
CA SER A 22 27.49 13.64 -34.37
C SER A 22 26.03 13.51 -34.89
N SER A 23 25.08 13.66 -33.95
CA SER A 23 23.73 14.25 -34.10
C SER A 23 22.60 13.50 -34.81
N GLN A 24 21.70 12.91 -34.01
CA GLN A 24 20.22 13.04 -34.05
C GLN A 24 19.65 12.04 -33.01
N GLN A 25 19.45 12.47 -31.75
CA GLN A 25 18.15 12.85 -31.19
C GLN A 25 17.03 11.83 -31.45
N GLU A 26 16.75 11.00 -30.45
CA GLU A 26 15.39 10.83 -29.93
C GLU A 26 15.49 10.41 -28.46
N GLU A 27 15.39 11.42 -27.59
CA GLU A 27 15.06 11.28 -26.19
C GLU A 27 13.71 10.55 -26.07
N GLN A 28 13.74 9.24 -25.80
CA GLN A 28 12.72 8.67 -24.94
C GLN A 28 13.23 8.78 -23.51
N VAL A 29 13.05 9.97 -22.94
CA VAL A 29 12.87 10.09 -21.48
C VAL A 29 11.59 9.30 -21.20
N GLU A 30 11.77 8.01 -20.94
CA GLU A 30 10.76 7.20 -20.28
C GLU A 30 10.57 7.87 -18.92
N SER A 31 9.62 8.79 -18.83
CA SER A 31 9.12 9.33 -17.58
C SER A 31 8.35 8.21 -16.88
N LYS A 32 9.10 7.20 -16.42
CA LYS A 32 8.75 6.51 -15.19
C LYS A 32 8.76 7.60 -14.14
N SER A 33 7.59 8.18 -13.89
CA SER A 33 7.31 8.79 -12.61
C SER A 33 7.43 7.66 -11.59
N THR A 34 8.64 7.41 -11.15
CA THR A 34 8.91 6.67 -9.92
C THR A 34 8.32 7.55 -8.84
N LEU A 35 7.02 7.37 -8.58
CA LEU A 35 6.40 7.97 -7.42
C LEU A 35 7.07 7.26 -6.26
N ASP A 36 8.09 7.89 -5.69
CA ASP A 36 8.84 7.36 -4.57
C ASP A 36 7.84 7.15 -3.43
N GLN A 37 7.53 5.89 -3.16
CA GLN A 37 6.66 5.52 -2.06
C GLN A 37 7.51 5.49 -0.81
N VAL A 38 7.31 6.47 0.06
CA VAL A 38 7.99 6.53 1.36
C VAL A 38 7.06 5.97 2.43
N VAL A 39 7.59 5.09 3.28
CA VAL A 39 6.91 4.63 4.49
C VAL A 39 7.29 5.57 5.62
N GLN A 40 6.30 6.24 6.22
CA GLN A 40 6.49 7.15 7.35
C GLN A 40 5.71 6.66 8.56
N GLY A 41 6.20 6.99 9.76
CA GLY A 41 5.48 6.75 11.00
C GLY A 41 4.26 7.67 11.12
N ILE A 42 3.21 7.20 11.79
CA ILE A 42 2.02 8.01 12.09
C ILE A 42 2.18 8.59 13.49
N GLU A 43 2.15 9.92 13.62
CA GLU A 43 2.16 10.57 14.93
C GLU A 43 0.95 10.16 15.77
N PHE A 44 1.12 10.05 17.09
CA PHE A 44 0.07 9.58 18.00
C PHE A 44 -1.24 10.39 17.90
N GLN A 45 -1.15 11.72 17.77
CA GLN A 45 -2.34 12.57 17.60
C GLN A 45 -3.10 12.23 16.32
N GLU A 46 -2.36 11.91 15.24
CA GLU A 46 -2.95 11.52 13.98
C GLU A 46 -3.56 10.12 14.06
N GLN A 47 -2.94 9.19 14.78
CA GLN A 47 -3.51 7.87 15.08
C GLN A 47 -4.86 8.00 15.80
N LEU A 48 -4.96 8.87 16.81
CA LEU A 48 -6.21 9.11 17.53
C LEU A 48 -7.32 9.70 16.64
N LYS A 49 -6.97 10.64 15.75
CA LYS A 49 -7.92 11.19 14.77
C LYS A 49 -8.42 10.13 13.81
N ILE A 50 -7.52 9.26 13.32
CA ILE A 50 -7.87 8.14 12.44
C ILE A 50 -8.83 7.19 13.14
N ILE A 51 -8.51 6.78 14.37
CA ILE A 51 -9.36 5.88 15.17
C ILE A 51 -10.73 6.50 15.39
N HIS A 52 -10.80 7.78 15.77
CA HIS A 52 -12.06 8.49 15.98
C HIS A 52 -12.90 8.56 14.69
N PHE A 53 -12.28 8.96 13.58
CA PHE A 53 -12.93 9.04 12.28
C PHE A 53 -13.50 7.69 11.84
N VAL A 54 -12.71 6.61 11.96
CA VAL A 54 -13.19 5.29 11.57
C VAL A 54 -14.27 4.79 12.52
N ASN A 55 -14.20 5.07 13.82
CA ASN A 55 -15.29 4.73 14.74
C ASN A 55 -16.62 5.33 14.27
N GLN A 56 -16.63 6.62 13.95
CA GLN A 56 -17.81 7.33 13.45
C GLN A 56 -18.30 6.74 12.12
N TYR A 57 -17.38 6.51 11.17
CA TYR A 57 -17.73 5.90 9.88
C TYR A 57 -18.40 4.54 10.06
N MET A 58 -17.88 3.70 10.96
CA MET A 58 -18.44 2.37 11.21
C MET A 58 -19.82 2.45 11.87
N GLU A 59 -20.01 3.36 12.83
CA GLU A 59 -21.29 3.60 13.49
C GLU A 59 -22.36 4.12 12.53
N GLU A 60 -21.97 4.91 11.53
CA GLU A 60 -22.90 5.48 10.56
C GLU A 60 -23.25 4.49 9.43
N TYR A 61 -22.27 3.77 8.88
CA TYR A 61 -22.45 3.04 7.61
C TYR A 61 -22.49 1.52 7.73
N ILE A 62 -21.91 0.95 8.79
CA ILE A 62 -21.71 -0.51 8.92
C ILE A 62 -22.53 -1.07 10.08
N ILE A 63 -22.26 -0.64 11.31
CA ILE A 63 -22.85 -1.19 12.55
C ILE A 63 -24.38 -1.26 12.54
N PRO A 64 -25.13 -0.27 12.02
CA PRO A 64 -26.60 -0.34 12.01
C PRO A 64 -27.16 -1.53 11.21
N LYS A 65 -26.33 -2.19 10.39
CA LYS A 65 -26.71 -3.35 9.58
C LYS A 65 -26.42 -4.69 10.27
N TYR A 66 -25.80 -4.68 11.46
CA TYR A 66 -25.38 -5.89 12.17
C TYR A 66 -25.92 -5.88 13.61
N GLU A 67 -26.40 -7.04 14.06
CA GLU A 67 -26.66 -7.28 15.48
C GLU A 67 -25.32 -7.57 16.18
N ILE A 68 -24.78 -6.59 16.89
CA ILE A 68 -23.58 -6.77 17.71
C ILE A 68 -24.00 -7.34 19.07
N ASP A 69 -23.46 -8.51 19.44
CA ASP A 69 -23.67 -9.09 20.77
C ASP A 69 -23.13 -8.14 21.85
N GLN A 70 -23.90 -7.90 22.91
CA GLN A 70 -23.54 -6.99 24.01
C GLN A 70 -22.27 -7.41 24.77
N ARG A 71 -21.85 -8.67 24.63
CA ARG A 71 -20.59 -9.17 25.19
C ARG A 71 -19.38 -8.79 24.35
N TRP A 72 -19.58 -8.32 23.12
CA TRP A 72 -18.49 -7.96 22.24
C TRP A 72 -18.03 -6.52 22.49
N VAL A 73 -16.72 -6.35 22.57
CA VAL A 73 -16.07 -5.06 22.68
C VAL A 73 -15.30 -4.75 21.41
N LYS A 74 -15.31 -3.48 21.02
CA LYS A 74 -14.65 -2.97 19.81
C LYS A 74 -13.18 -2.67 20.12
N GLY A 75 -12.28 -3.06 19.23
CA GLY A 75 -10.86 -2.77 19.30
C GLY A 75 -10.32 -2.28 17.96
N TYR A 76 -9.14 -1.66 18.02
CA TYR A 76 -8.48 -1.04 16.87
C TYR A 76 -7.02 -1.46 16.82
N MET A 77 -6.54 -1.78 15.62
CA MET A 77 -5.12 -1.99 15.34
C MET A 77 -4.74 -1.16 14.13
N LEU A 78 -3.97 -0.10 14.38
CA LEU A 78 -3.41 0.77 13.35
C LEU A 78 -1.89 0.51 13.30
N PRO A 79 -1.37 -0.15 12.25
CA PRO A 79 0.07 -0.22 12.00
C PRO A 79 0.64 1.20 11.92
N ASN A 80 1.83 1.39 12.50
CA ASN A 80 2.49 2.69 12.56
C ASN A 80 3.17 3.06 11.23
N GLU A 81 2.47 2.86 10.11
CA GLU A 81 2.99 3.02 8.76
C GLU A 81 1.95 3.69 7.87
N ILE A 82 2.35 4.79 7.24
CA ILE A 82 1.64 5.42 6.13
C ILE A 82 2.48 5.32 4.87
N TRP A 83 1.83 4.97 3.76
CA TRP A 83 2.43 5.04 2.43
C TRP A 83 2.20 6.43 1.88
N VAL A 84 3.29 7.14 1.58
CA VAL A 84 3.25 8.48 0.99
C VAL A 84 3.68 8.37 -0.46
N THR A 85 2.80 8.79 -1.36
CA THR A 85 3.15 9.02 -2.76
C THR A 85 3.56 10.48 -2.89
N GLU A 86 4.85 10.74 -3.13
CA GLU A 86 5.37 12.11 -3.27
C GLU A 86 5.02 12.74 -4.63
N GLY A 87 4.80 14.06 -4.64
CA GLY A 87 4.40 14.85 -5.81
C GLY A 87 3.80 16.19 -5.39
N GLU A 88 3.34 16.99 -6.35
CA GLU A 88 2.71 18.31 -6.08
C GLU A 88 1.52 18.22 -5.11
N LYS A 89 0.83 17.07 -5.11
CA LYS A 89 -0.23 16.73 -4.16
C LYS A 89 0.07 15.36 -3.55
N PRO A 90 0.71 15.30 -2.38
CA PRO A 90 1.08 14.03 -1.79
C PRO A 90 -0.17 13.23 -1.43
N VAL A 91 -0.11 11.91 -1.61
CA VAL A 91 -1.21 11.01 -1.23
C VAL A 91 -0.75 10.11 -0.10
N TYR A 92 -1.44 10.17 1.02
CA TYR A 92 -1.19 9.35 2.20
C TYR A 92 -2.18 8.19 2.23
N ARG A 93 -1.70 7.00 2.55
CA ARG A 93 -2.54 5.81 2.73
C ARG A 93 -2.22 5.15 4.06
N ALA A 94 -3.25 4.67 4.74
CA ALA A 94 -3.11 3.86 5.95
C ALA A 94 -4.10 2.68 5.89
N ASN A 95 -3.80 1.60 6.61
CA ASN A 95 -4.76 0.53 6.83
C ASN A 95 -4.97 0.40 8.32
N MET A 96 -6.21 0.26 8.77
CA MET A 96 -6.55 -0.04 10.14
C MET A 96 -7.37 -1.32 10.19
N GLU A 97 -7.13 -2.17 11.17
CA GLU A 97 -8.08 -3.22 11.53
C GLU A 97 -9.00 -2.69 12.63
N LEU A 98 -10.31 -2.77 12.41
CA LEU A 98 -11.31 -2.69 13.47
C LEU A 98 -11.79 -4.10 13.74
N PHE A 99 -11.87 -4.50 15.00
CA PHE A 99 -12.33 -5.83 15.37
C PHE A 99 -13.30 -5.80 16.54
N PHE A 100 -14.13 -6.83 16.62
CA PHE A 100 -14.98 -7.12 17.75
C PHE A 100 -14.47 -8.40 18.41
N GLN A 101 -14.30 -8.37 19.73
CA GLN A 101 -13.88 -9.53 20.50
C GLN A 101 -14.80 -9.75 21.68
N ASP A 102 -14.96 -11.00 22.10
CA ASP A 102 -15.69 -11.31 23.33
C ASP A 102 -14.92 -10.74 24.54
N LYS A 103 -15.63 -10.03 25.42
CA LYS A 103 -15.01 -9.39 26.59
C LYS A 103 -14.42 -10.39 27.60
N GLU A 104 -14.97 -11.60 27.68
CA GLU A 104 -14.57 -12.62 28.66
C GLU A 104 -13.47 -13.51 28.11
N THR A 105 -13.62 -13.96 26.86
CA THR A 105 -12.65 -14.89 26.25
C THR A 105 -11.53 -14.20 25.48
N GLN A 106 -11.67 -12.91 25.19
CA GLN A 106 -10.81 -12.13 24.28
C GLN A 106 -10.74 -12.67 22.85
N GLU A 107 -11.60 -13.62 22.49
CA GLU A 107 -11.63 -14.21 21.17
C GLU A 107 -12.18 -13.20 20.16
N LYS A 108 -11.45 -12.98 19.07
CA LYS A 108 -11.87 -12.10 17.98
C LYS A 108 -13.01 -12.77 17.20
N LYS A 109 -14.18 -12.12 17.16
CA LYS A 109 -15.42 -12.64 16.56
C LYS A 109 -15.68 -12.10 15.16
N SER A 110 -15.25 -10.88 14.89
CA SER A 110 -15.35 -10.24 13.58
C SER A 110 -14.25 -9.21 13.43
N SER A 111 -13.73 -9.02 12.22
CA SER A 111 -12.86 -7.88 11.93
C SER A 111 -13.04 -7.31 10.54
N TYR A 112 -12.60 -6.07 10.41
CA TYR A 112 -12.74 -5.25 9.22
C TYR A 112 -11.39 -4.61 8.94
N LYS A 113 -10.89 -4.81 7.72
CA LYS A 113 -9.80 -4.02 7.19
C LYS A 113 -10.37 -2.74 6.59
N VAL A 114 -10.02 -1.61 7.20
CA VAL A 114 -10.40 -0.27 6.77
C VAL A 114 -9.20 0.38 6.10
N SER A 115 -9.30 0.62 4.80
CA SER A 115 -8.26 1.28 4.03
C SER A 115 -8.60 2.77 3.86
N LEU A 116 -7.65 3.60 4.27
CA LEU A 116 -7.79 5.04 4.41
C LEU A 116 -6.89 5.75 3.40
N VAL A 117 -7.38 6.89 2.89
CA VAL A 117 -6.63 7.79 2.02
C VAL A 117 -6.79 9.23 2.46
N ARG A 118 -5.74 10.03 2.31
CA ARG A 118 -5.75 11.48 2.52
C ARG A 118 -4.96 12.14 1.40
N PHE A 119 -5.54 13.16 0.79
CA PHE A 119 -4.91 13.94 -0.28
C PHE A 119 -4.33 15.22 0.32
N ALA A 120 -3.04 15.45 0.16
CA ALA A 120 -2.33 16.59 0.71
C ALA A 120 -2.68 16.86 2.19
N GLN A 121 -3.27 18.02 2.48
CA GLN A 121 -3.64 18.45 3.83
C GLN A 121 -5.14 18.26 4.13
N ASP A 122 -5.86 17.52 3.28
CA ASP A 122 -7.29 17.23 3.47
C ASP A 122 -7.53 16.32 4.68
N GLN A 123 -8.80 15.99 4.93
CA GLN A 123 -9.21 14.98 5.90
C GLN A 123 -9.05 13.55 5.36
N TRP A 124 -8.83 12.60 6.27
CA TRP A 124 -8.88 11.17 5.95
C TRP A 124 -10.25 10.76 5.43
N ARG A 125 -10.24 9.81 4.49
CA ARG A 125 -11.45 9.20 3.94
C ARG A 125 -11.27 7.68 3.87
N VAL A 126 -12.36 6.95 4.12
CA VAL A 126 -12.42 5.52 3.80
C VAL A 126 -12.59 5.37 2.29
N PHE A 127 -11.68 4.66 1.65
CA PHE A 127 -11.81 4.35 0.21
C PHE A 127 -12.16 2.89 -0.05
N HIS A 128 -11.86 2.00 0.91
CA HIS A 128 -12.18 0.59 0.82
C HIS A 128 -12.35 0.01 2.22
N LEU A 129 -13.36 -0.84 2.37
CA LEU A 129 -13.66 -1.57 3.60
C LEU A 129 -13.93 -3.02 3.24
N LYS A 130 -13.28 -3.94 3.96
CA LYS A 130 -13.43 -5.37 3.73
C LYS A 130 -13.60 -6.09 5.06
N GLU A 131 -14.69 -6.83 5.21
CA GLU A 131 -14.86 -7.81 6.28
C GLU A 131 -13.80 -8.92 6.13
N GLN A 132 -13.15 -9.25 7.23
CA GLN A 132 -12.18 -10.33 7.31
C GLN A 132 -12.81 -11.46 8.09
N SER A 133 -12.79 -12.66 7.51
CA SER A 133 -13.14 -13.86 8.24
C SER A 133 -12.21 -14.01 9.45
N PRO A 134 -12.73 -14.42 10.63
CA PRO A 134 -11.87 -14.76 11.76
C PRO A 134 -10.89 -15.86 11.33
N LEU A 135 -9.63 -15.70 11.73
CA LEU A 135 -8.55 -16.67 11.50
C LEU A 135 -8.67 -17.88 12.42
#